data_AF-A0A3C1L6K1-F1
#
_entry.id   AF-A0A3C1L6K1-F1
#
_cell.length_a   1.000
_cell.length_b   1.000
_cell.length_c   1.000
_cell.angle_alpha   90.00
_cell.angle_beta   90.00
_cell.angle_gamma   90.00
#
_symmetry.space_group_name_H-M   'P 1'
#
loop_
_entity.id
_entity.type
_entity.pdbx_description
1 polymer ?
#
loop_
_entity_poly.entity_id
_entity_poly.type
_entity_poly.pdbx_seq_one_letter_code
_entity_poly.pdbx_strand_id
1 'polypeptide(L)'
;ADRDGSIDAGPVIREVVRDVLAGEPAGVVSTRFHRAVTAMVLDTARRARRARRLHTVVLTGGVFQNVLLMQGCAASLEADGFEVLRNRLVPTNDGGLALGQAVVAGTVFAHMPAMRKD
;
A
#
# COMPACT_ATOMS: atom_id res chain seq x y z
N ALA A 1 6.49 -17.05 -13.44
CA ALA A 1 6.25 -15.62 -13.19
C ALA A 1 5.02 -15.50 -12.32
N ASP A 2 5.15 -14.96 -11.10
CA ASP A 2 4.17 -14.99 -10.00
C ASP A 2 2.73 -14.79 -10.45
N ARG A 3 1.90 -15.81 -10.25
CA ARG A 3 0.46 -15.77 -10.54
C ARG A 3 -0.37 -15.25 -9.35
N ASP A 4 0.22 -15.05 -8.18
CA ASP A 4 -0.47 -14.73 -6.92
C ASP A 4 -0.27 -13.28 -6.44
N GLY A 5 0.58 -12.50 -7.10
CA GLY A 5 0.89 -11.13 -6.66
C GLY A 5 1.73 -11.08 -5.38
N SER A 6 2.42 -12.17 -5.04
CA SER A 6 3.33 -12.22 -3.89
C SER A 6 4.56 -11.31 -4.10
N ILE A 7 5.13 -10.85 -2.99
CA ILE A 7 6.36 -10.06 -2.93
C ILE A 7 7.31 -10.78 -1.99
N ASP A 8 8.49 -11.15 -2.47
CA ASP A 8 9.54 -11.70 -1.61
C ASP A 8 10.24 -10.58 -0.83
N ALA A 9 10.00 -10.52 0.48
CA ALA A 9 10.66 -9.59 1.38
C ALA A 9 12.06 -10.07 1.84
N GLY A 10 12.41 -11.33 1.58
CA GLY A 10 13.67 -11.96 1.99
C GLY A 10 14.92 -11.15 1.61
N PRO A 11 15.03 -10.61 0.37
CA PRO A 11 16.15 -9.76 -0.02
C PRO A 11 16.30 -8.51 0.86
N VAL A 12 15.19 -7.82 1.17
CA VAL A 12 15.22 -6.60 2.00
C VAL A 12 15.69 -6.92 3.41
N ILE A 13 15.17 -8.00 4.01
CA ILE A 13 15.60 -8.43 5.35
C ILE A 13 17.07 -8.82 5.37
N ARG A 14 17.55 -9.51 4.33
CA ARG A 14 18.95 -9.91 4.21
C ARG A 14 19.88 -8.70 4.16
N GLU A 15 19.54 -7.67 3.39
CA GLU A 15 20.34 -6.44 3.34
C GLU A 15 20.30 -5.66 4.66
N VAL A 16 19.15 -5.60 5.33
CA VAL A 16 19.06 -5.01 6.68
C VAL A 16 19.99 -5.72 7.66
N VAL A 17 19.99 -7.06 7.68
CA VAL A 17 20.87 -7.85 8.55
C VAL A 17 22.34 -7.60 8.20
N ARG A 18 22.69 -7.55 6.91
CA ARG A 18 24.06 -7.25 6.47
C ARG A 18 24.52 -5.87 6.94
N ASP A 19 23.70 -4.85 6.74
CA ASP A 19 24.02 -3.48 7.15
C ASP A 19 24.22 -3.40 8.68
N VAL A 20 23.36 -4.07 9.46
CA VAL A 20 23.50 -4.14 10.92
C VAL A 20 24.80 -4.84 11.33
N LEU A 21 25.13 -5.99 10.72
CA LEU A 21 26.35 -6.73 11.02
C LEU A 21 27.63 -5.99 10.58
N ALA A 22 27.52 -5.12 9.56
CA ALA A 22 28.60 -4.24 9.12
C ALA A 22 28.80 -3.03 10.04
N GLY A 23 27.95 -2.83 11.05
CA GLY A 23 28.04 -1.69 11.98
C GLY A 23 27.53 -0.38 11.40
N GLU A 24 26.68 -0.42 10.36
CA GLU A 24 26.10 0.79 9.78
C GLU A 24 25.23 1.54 10.81
N PRO A 25 25.23 2.88 10.81
CA PRO A 25 24.36 3.65 11.71
C PRO A 25 22.89 3.31 11.49
N ALA A 26 22.13 3.13 12.58
CA ALA A 26 20.72 2.72 12.50
C ALA A 26 19.85 3.62 11.61
N GLY A 27 20.12 4.93 11.56
CA GLY A 27 19.43 5.86 10.66
C GLY A 27 19.65 5.56 9.17
N VAL A 28 20.85 5.09 8.80
CA VAL A 28 21.18 4.67 7.43
C VAL A 28 20.42 3.40 7.08
N VAL A 29 20.46 2.39 7.95
CA VAL A 29 19.73 1.12 7.76
C VAL A 29 18.24 1.37 7.63
N SER A 30 17.66 2.17 8.53
CA SER A 30 16.24 2.56 8.49
C SER A 30 15.88 3.26 7.18
N THR A 31 16.70 4.21 6.72
CA THR A 31 16.44 4.92 5.46
C THR A 31 16.46 3.97 4.26
N ARG A 32 17.45 3.06 4.20
CA ARG A 32 17.55 2.05 3.13
C ARG A 32 16.33 1.12 3.14
N PHE A 33 15.91 0.67 4.32
CA PHE A 33 14.70 -0.14 4.48
C PHE A 33 13.44 0.57 3.95
N HIS A 34 13.19 1.81 4.39
CA HIS A 34 12.02 2.57 3.95
C HIS A 34 12.02 2.77 2.43
N ARG A 35 13.18 3.09 1.83
CA ARG A 35 13.31 3.20 0.36
C ARG A 35 13.03 1.89 -0.36
N ALA A 36 13.51 0.77 0.17
CA ALA A 36 13.24 -0.55 -0.39
C ALA A 36 11.74 -0.87 -0.36
N VAL A 37 11.06 -0.59 0.76
CA VAL A 37 9.59 -0.76 0.88
C VAL A 37 8.85 0.13 -0.11
N THR A 38 9.22 1.41 -0.23
CA THR A 38 8.64 2.32 -1.22
C THR A 38 8.80 1.81 -2.65
N ALA A 39 9.98 1.28 -3.00
CA ALA A 39 10.23 0.71 -4.31
C ALA A 39 9.37 -0.54 -4.58
N MET A 40 9.19 -1.41 -3.58
CA MET A 40 8.30 -2.58 -3.69
C MET A 40 6.84 -2.18 -3.92
N VAL A 41 6.34 -1.15 -3.23
CA VAL A 41 4.98 -0.62 -3.43
C VAL A 41 4.82 -0.08 -4.86
N LEU A 42 5.77 0.72 -5.35
CA LEU A 42 5.72 1.26 -6.71
C LEU A 42 5.74 0.15 -7.77
N ASP A 43 6.62 -0.85 -7.64
CA ASP A 43 6.67 -1.95 -8.60
C ASP A 43 5.35 -2.75 -8.60
N THR A 44 4.77 -2.98 -7.42
CA THR A 44 3.47 -3.65 -7.29
C THR A 44 2.35 -2.86 -7.99
N ALA A 45 2.30 -1.54 -7.79
CA ALA A 45 1.34 -0.67 -8.45
C ALA A 45 1.52 -0.68 -9.98
N ARG A 46 2.77 -0.66 -10.47
CA ARG A 46 3.08 -0.77 -11.90
C ARG A 46 2.66 -2.11 -12.48
N ARG A 47 2.87 -3.22 -11.77
CA ARG A 47 2.38 -4.56 -12.17
C ARG A 47 0.86 -4.56 -12.30
N ALA A 48 0.15 -4.03 -11.29
CA ALA A 48 -1.31 -3.91 -11.32
C ALA A 48 -1.80 -3.03 -12.48
N ARG A 49 -1.15 -1.88 -12.73
CA ARG A 49 -1.45 -1.00 -13.87
C ARG A 49 -1.29 -1.73 -15.21
N ARG A 50 -0.19 -2.46 -15.41
CA ARG A 50 0.01 -3.24 -16.65
C ARG A 50 -1.05 -4.31 -16.85
N ALA A 51 -1.44 -5.00 -15.79
CA ALA A 51 -2.38 -6.11 -15.86
C ALA A 51 -3.85 -5.65 -16.00
N ARG A 52 -4.22 -4.52 -15.38
CA ARG A 52 -5.62 -4.11 -15.19
C ARG A 52 -5.94 -2.68 -15.63
N ARG A 53 -4.97 -1.94 -16.18
CA ARG A 53 -5.09 -0.54 -16.61
C ARG A 53 -5.58 0.40 -15.49
N LEU A 54 -5.11 0.17 -14.27
CA LEU A 54 -5.40 1.01 -13.11
C LEU A 54 -4.45 2.21 -13.03
N HIS A 55 -5.00 3.40 -12.76
CA HIS A 55 -4.24 4.66 -12.68
C HIS A 55 -4.33 5.34 -11.32
N THR A 56 -5.23 4.89 -10.45
CA THR A 56 -5.43 5.44 -9.11
C THR A 56 -4.98 4.43 -8.07
N VAL A 57 -4.24 4.89 -7.06
CA VAL A 57 -3.77 4.09 -5.93
C VAL A 57 -4.24 4.72 -4.63
N VAL A 58 -4.76 3.90 -3.72
CA VAL A 58 -5.14 4.36 -2.37
C VAL A 58 -4.09 3.85 -1.37
N LEU A 59 -3.48 4.74 -0.61
CA LEU A 59 -2.58 4.40 0.50
C LEU A 59 -3.36 4.45 1.82
N THR A 60 -3.64 3.28 2.39
CA THR A 60 -4.42 3.08 3.63
C THR A 60 -3.88 1.90 4.43
N GLY A 61 -4.30 1.75 5.69
CA GLY A 61 -3.79 0.78 6.66
C GLY A 61 -2.85 1.41 7.69
N GLY A 62 -2.69 0.75 8.84
CA GLY A 62 -1.91 1.26 9.98
C GLY A 62 -0.43 1.55 9.66
N VAL A 63 0.19 0.79 8.74
CA VAL A 63 1.57 1.01 8.29
C VAL A 63 1.77 2.42 7.74
N PHE A 64 0.75 2.98 7.09
CA PHE A 64 0.79 4.31 6.50
C PHE A 64 0.58 5.45 7.50
N GLN A 65 0.49 5.16 8.80
CA GLN A 65 0.72 6.16 9.84
C GLN A 65 2.21 6.55 9.94
N ASN A 66 3.11 5.72 9.42
CA ASN A 66 4.52 6.08 9.25
C ASN A 66 4.64 7.16 8.17
N VAL A 67 4.97 8.39 8.59
CA VAL A 67 5.07 9.55 7.71
C VAL A 67 6.12 9.36 6.60
N LEU A 68 7.25 8.70 6.89
CA LEU A 68 8.30 8.44 5.90
C LEU A 68 7.81 7.49 4.80
N LEU A 69 7.10 6.42 5.16
CA LEU A 69 6.51 5.50 4.17
C LEU A 69 5.39 6.19 3.38
N MET A 70 4.48 6.89 4.06
CA MET A 70 3.38 7.62 3.39
C MET A 70 3.91 8.62 2.36
N GLN A 71 4.84 9.49 2.76
CA GLN A 71 5.41 10.50 1.87
C GLN A 71 6.25 9.86 0.75
N GLY A 72 7.10 8.89 1.08
CA GLY A 72 7.95 8.21 0.10
C GLY A 72 7.14 7.47 -0.96
N CYS A 73 6.12 6.72 -0.55
CA CYS A 73 5.22 6.03 -1.47
C CYS A 73 4.39 6.99 -2.31
N ALA A 74 3.76 8.00 -1.69
CA ALA A 74 2.96 8.98 -2.42
C ALA A 74 3.78 9.69 -3.49
N ALA A 75 4.94 10.27 -3.12
CA ALA A 75 5.80 10.97 -4.05
C ALA A 75 6.29 10.07 -5.19
N SER A 76 6.68 8.82 -4.89
CA SER A 76 7.18 7.89 -5.91
C SER A 76 6.08 7.43 -6.88
N LEU A 77 4.85 7.26 -6.40
CA LEU A 77 3.69 6.90 -7.21
C LEU A 77 3.22 8.07 -8.08
N GLU A 78 3.12 9.27 -7.51
CA GLU A 78 2.75 10.51 -8.21
C GLU A 78 3.76 10.82 -9.32
N ALA A 79 5.06 10.70 -9.03
CA ALA A 79 6.12 10.87 -10.03
C ALA A 79 6.04 9.84 -11.17
N ASP A 80 5.43 8.67 -10.94
CA ASP A 80 5.17 7.64 -11.95
C ASP A 80 3.79 7.80 -12.64
N GLY A 81 3.11 8.92 -12.41
CA GLY A 81 1.84 9.28 -13.05
C GLY A 81 0.61 8.58 -12.48
N PHE A 82 0.68 8.05 -11.26
CA PHE A 82 -0.52 7.60 -10.55
C PHE A 82 -1.23 8.76 -9.87
N GLU A 83 -2.56 8.72 -9.85
CA GLU A 83 -3.35 9.50 -8.89
C GLU A 83 -3.28 8.80 -7.52
N VAL A 84 -2.90 9.52 -6.47
CA VAL A 84 -2.74 8.95 -5.12
C VAL A 84 -3.79 9.51 -4.17
N LEU A 85 -4.59 8.62 -3.59
CA LEU A 85 -5.58 8.93 -2.57
C LEU A 85 -5.10 8.48 -1.20
N ARG A 86 -5.39 9.26 -0.17
CA ARG A 86 -5.04 8.98 1.23
C ARG A 86 -6.15 9.45 2.17
N ASN A 87 -6.28 8.81 3.32
CA ASN A 87 -7.27 9.20 4.32
C ASN A 87 -6.92 10.60 4.89
N ARG A 88 -7.96 11.44 5.06
CA ARG A 88 -7.83 12.79 5.65
C ARG A 88 -8.80 13.01 6.83
N LEU A 89 -10.03 12.51 6.71
CA LEU A 89 -11.09 12.72 7.69
C LEU A 89 -11.24 11.57 8.69
N VAL A 90 -10.78 10.38 8.30
CA VAL A 90 -10.73 9.19 9.17
C VAL A 90 -9.30 8.70 9.26
N PRO A 91 -8.93 8.00 10.35
CA PRO A 91 -7.62 7.37 10.45
C PRO A 91 -7.38 6.37 9.31
N THR A 92 -6.12 6.19 8.93
CA THR A 92 -5.71 5.11 7.99
C THR A 92 -5.70 3.75 8.67
N ASN A 93 -5.71 3.69 10.01
CA ASN A 93 -5.73 2.46 10.80
C ASN A 93 -7.16 1.95 11.06
N ASP A 94 -7.30 0.97 11.95
CA ASP A 94 -8.57 0.30 12.22
C ASP A 94 -9.67 1.24 12.75
N GLY A 95 -9.31 2.42 13.27
CA GLY A 95 -10.28 3.46 13.61
C GLY A 95 -11.10 3.97 12.41
N GLY A 96 -10.61 3.80 11.18
CA GLY A 96 -11.34 4.10 9.94
C GLY A 96 -12.04 2.90 9.30
N LEU A 97 -11.88 1.68 9.84
CA LEU A 97 -12.31 0.45 9.18
C LEU A 97 -13.84 0.35 9.04
N ALA A 98 -14.57 0.75 10.08
CA ALA A 98 -16.03 0.70 10.10
C ALA A 98 -16.66 1.53 8.98
N LEU A 99 -16.06 2.67 8.60
CA LEU A 99 -16.53 3.48 7.47
C LEU A 99 -16.43 2.70 6.15
N GLY A 100 -15.29 2.05 5.90
CA GLY A 100 -15.10 1.23 4.70
C GLY A 100 -16.11 0.08 4.63
N GLN A 101 -16.35 -0.59 5.75
CA GLN A 101 -17.34 -1.66 5.85
C GLN A 101 -18.76 -1.18 5.52
N ALA A 102 -19.18 -0.04 6.08
CA ALA A 102 -20.51 0.53 5.84
C ALA A 102 -20.71 0.90 4.36
N VAL A 103 -19.72 1.55 3.73
CA VAL A 103 -19.79 1.95 2.31
C VAL A 103 -19.84 0.73 1.38
N VAL A 104 -19.00 -0.29 1.65
CA VAL A 104 -19.00 -1.54 0.85
C VAL A 104 -20.33 -2.26 0.98
N ALA A 105 -20.85 -2.44 2.21
CA ALA A 105 -22.14 -3.08 2.44
C ALA A 105 -23.28 -2.33 1.73
N GLY A 106 -23.33 -0.99 1.86
CA GLY A 106 -24.33 -0.17 1.18
C GLY A 106 -24.27 -0.32 -0.35
N THR A 107 -23.07 -0.41 -0.92
CA THR A 107 -22.88 -0.61 -2.37
C THR A 107 -23.39 -1.99 -2.80
N VAL A 108 -23.11 -3.04 -2.03
CA VAL A 108 -23.59 -4.41 -2.32
C VAL A 108 -25.12 -4.47 -2.29
N PHE A 109 -25.76 -3.89 -1.27
CA PHE A 109 -27.22 -3.87 -1.18
C PHE A 109 -27.89 -3.04 -2.29
N ALA A 110 -27.29 -1.91 -2.68
CA ALA A 110 -27.82 -1.06 -3.74
C ALA A 110 -27.79 -1.71 -5.14
N HIS A 111 -26.85 -2.63 -5.38
CA HIS A 111 -26.69 -3.32 -6.67
C HIS A 111 -27.26 -4.76 -6.65
N MET A 112 -27.90 -5.17 -5.55
CA MET A 112 -28.56 -6.46 -5.48
C MET A 112 -29.88 -6.39 -6.27
N PRO A 113 -30.17 -7.33 -7.19
CA PRO A 113 -31.46 -7.37 -7.85
C PRO A 113 -32.57 -7.54 -6.80
N ALA A 114 -33.70 -6.87 -7.00
CA ALA A 114 -34.81 -6.88 -6.05
C ALA A 114 -35.14 -8.32 -5.64
N MET A 115 -35.03 -8.61 -4.34
CA MET A 115 -35.46 -9.90 -3.81
C MET A 115 -36.96 -10.05 -4.10
N ARG A 116 -37.32 -11.05 -4.91
CA ARG A 116 -38.71 -11.47 -5.03
C ARG A 116 -39.20 -11.87 -3.64
N LYS A 117 -40.23 -11.18 -3.16
CA LYS A 117 -41.07 -11.69 -2.08
C LYS A 117 -42.06 -12.63 -2.74
N ASP A 118 -41.75 -13.92 -2.70
CA ASP A 118 -42.76 -14.97 -2.92
C ASP A 118 -43.51 -15.21 -1.60
#